data_AF-A0A942S8X7-F1
#
_entry.id   AF-A0A942S8X7-F1
#
_cell.length_a   1.000
_cell.length_b   1.000
_cell.length_c   1.000
_cell.angle_alpha   90.00
_cell.angle_beta   90.00
_cell.angle_gamma   90.00
#
_symmetry.space_group_name_H-M   'P 1'
#
loop_
_entity.id
_entity.type
_entity.pdbx_description
1 polymer ?
#
loop_
_entity_poly.entity_id
_entity_poly.type
_entity_poly.pdbx_seq_one_letter_code
_entity_poly.pdbx_strand_id
1 'polypeptide(L)'
;MKRIFFTLLTASFAIISMQAQDLQIHKIDGTIITIQLNAIDSITFGSSDSTWPPGTVHCSGTPTAIVDVTNPATGKTWMDRNLGASQAATSSTDAQAYGDLYQWGRFADGHQCRNSGNTSVLSSSDTPGHSN
;
A
#
# COMPACT_ATOMS: atom_id res chain seq x y z
N MET A 1 -36.96 23.37 76.41
CA MET A 1 -36.64 22.05 75.82
C MET A 1 -36.86 22.11 74.31
N LYS A 2 -35.81 22.11 73.50
CA LYS A 2 -35.86 21.78 72.06
C LYS A 2 -34.45 21.42 71.63
N ARG A 3 -34.18 20.11 71.52
CA ARG A 3 -32.88 19.55 71.11
C ARG A 3 -32.75 19.74 69.61
N ILE A 4 -31.79 20.56 69.17
CA ILE A 4 -31.47 20.76 67.76
C ILE A 4 -30.56 19.60 67.34
N PHE A 5 -31.09 18.73 66.48
CA PHE A 5 -30.33 17.65 65.86
C PHE A 5 -29.48 18.24 64.74
N PHE A 6 -28.16 18.11 64.88
CA PHE A 6 -27.20 18.47 63.82
C PHE A 6 -27.05 17.24 62.91
N THR A 7 -27.80 17.20 61.81
CA THR A 7 -27.68 16.14 60.81
C THR A 7 -26.44 16.43 59.97
N LEU A 8 -25.40 15.61 60.10
CA LEU A 8 -24.20 15.68 59.27
C LEU A 8 -24.57 15.23 57.85
N LEU A 9 -24.58 16.17 56.89
CA LEU A 9 -24.72 15.87 55.48
C LEU A 9 -23.39 15.31 54.97
N THR A 10 -23.26 13.99 54.88
CA THR A 10 -22.12 13.36 54.21
C THR A 10 -22.25 13.62 52.72
N ALA A 11 -21.46 14.55 52.20
CA ALA A 11 -21.27 14.73 50.77
C ALA A 11 -20.50 13.51 50.24
N SER A 12 -21.22 12.52 49.72
CA SER A 12 -20.63 11.42 48.97
C SER A 12 -20.04 11.97 47.67
N PHE A 13 -18.73 12.18 47.62
CA PHE A 13 -18.01 12.40 46.37
C PHE A 13 -18.02 11.07 45.59
N ALA A 14 -18.90 10.97 44.60
CA ALA A 14 -18.83 9.90 43.62
C ALA A 14 -17.57 10.13 42.78
N ILE A 15 -16.51 9.34 43.04
CA ILE A 15 -15.38 9.24 42.12
C ILE A 15 -15.92 8.53 40.87
N ILE A 16 -16.21 9.29 39.82
CA ILE A 16 -16.52 8.71 38.51
C ILE A 16 -15.22 8.08 38.04
N SER A 17 -15.10 6.76 38.19
CA SER A 17 -14.04 5.99 37.54
C SER A 17 -14.25 6.16 36.03
N MET A 18 -13.41 6.97 35.39
CA MET A 18 -13.30 6.96 33.94
C MET A 18 -12.74 5.60 33.56
N GLN A 19 -13.62 4.68 33.17
CA GLN A 19 -13.21 3.39 32.64
C GLN A 19 -12.23 3.65 31.47
N ALA A 20 -11.12 2.93 31.43
CA ALA A 20 -10.16 3.04 30.34
C ALA A 20 -10.92 2.89 29.02
N GLN A 21 -10.76 3.87 28.13
CA GLN A 21 -11.35 3.78 26.81
C GLN A 21 -10.57 2.72 26.02
N ASP A 22 -11.30 1.96 25.19
CA ASP A 22 -10.73 0.90 24.38
C ASP A 22 -10.56 1.36 22.93
N LEU A 23 -9.48 0.94 22.29
CA LEU A 23 -9.37 0.96 20.84
C LEU A 23 -10.02 -0.30 20.26
N GLN A 24 -10.99 -0.12 19.36
CA GLN A 24 -11.65 -1.22 18.64
C GLN A 24 -11.20 -1.25 17.18
N ILE A 25 -10.68 -2.40 16.73
CA ILE A 25 -10.33 -2.64 15.32
C ILE A 25 -11.34 -3.62 14.76
N HIS A 26 -12.17 -3.16 13.83
CA HIS A 26 -13.14 -3.99 13.12
C HIS A 26 -12.44 -4.68 11.94
N LYS A 27 -12.45 -6.02 11.93
CA LYS A 27 -11.88 -6.81 10.84
C LYS A 27 -12.90 -7.03 9.73
N ILE A 28 -12.38 -7.38 8.55
CA ILE A 28 -13.18 -7.76 7.37
C ILE A 28 -14.01 -9.03 7.58
N ASP A 29 -13.62 -9.90 8.52
CA ASP A 29 -14.38 -11.10 8.90
C ASP A 29 -15.52 -10.81 9.89
N GLY A 30 -15.71 -9.54 10.28
CA GLY A 30 -16.73 -9.10 11.23
C GLY A 30 -16.32 -9.20 12.71
N THR A 31 -15.12 -9.71 13.03
CA THR A 31 -14.62 -9.76 14.41
C THR A 31 -14.04 -8.42 14.85
N ILE A 32 -14.03 -8.15 16.17
CA ILE A 32 -13.45 -6.94 16.76
C ILE A 32 -12.22 -7.32 17.60
N ILE A 33 -11.10 -6.64 17.38
CA ILE A 33 -9.98 -6.63 18.33
C ILE A 33 -10.17 -5.43 19.27
N THR A 34 -10.08 -5.65 20.57
CA THR A 34 -10.19 -4.60 21.58
C THR A 34 -8.88 -4.48 22.35
N ILE A 35 -8.34 -3.26 22.44
CA ILE A 35 -7.07 -2.97 23.13
C ILE A 35 -7.31 -1.84 24.12
N GLN A 36 -6.90 -2.05 25.37
CA GLN A 36 -6.97 -0.99 26.39
C GLN A 36 -6.00 0.14 26.03
N LEU A 37 -6.47 1.40 25.97
CA LEU A 37 -5.62 2.53 25.54
C LEU A 37 -4.42 2.78 26.46
N ASN A 38 -4.50 2.40 27.74
CA ASN A 38 -3.40 2.56 28.69
C ASN A 38 -2.21 1.62 28.44
N ALA A 39 -2.35 0.67 27.50
CA ALA A 39 -1.31 -0.28 27.14
C ALA A 39 -0.66 0.02 25.77
N ILE A 40 -1.06 1.12 25.11
CA ILE A 40 -0.57 1.48 23.76
C ILE A 40 0.49 2.57 23.87
N ASP A 41 1.72 2.26 23.46
CA ASP A 41 2.80 3.25 23.31
C ASP A 41 2.74 3.95 21.93
N SER A 42 2.50 3.20 20.85
CA SER A 42 2.30 3.75 19.51
C SER A 42 1.45 2.83 18.63
N ILE A 43 0.84 3.40 17.58
CA ILE A 43 0.10 2.67 16.54
C ILE A 43 0.81 2.93 15.21
N THR A 44 1.27 1.86 14.56
CA THR A 44 1.87 1.94 13.23
C THR A 44 1.00 1.17 12.25
N PHE A 45 0.61 1.81 11.15
CA PHE A 45 -0.07 1.16 10.03
C PHE A 45 0.97 0.87 8.95
N GLY A 46 1.15 -0.41 8.60
CA GLY A 46 1.92 -0.81 7.44
C GLY A 46 0.99 -1.01 6.25
N SER A 47 1.33 -0.46 5.08
CA SER A 47 0.74 -0.95 3.84
C SER A 47 1.51 -2.19 3.41
N SER A 48 0.81 -3.29 3.19
CA SER A 48 1.32 -4.39 2.38
C SER A 48 1.09 -4.09 0.90
N ASP A 49 1.23 -2.82 0.50
CA ASP A 49 1.07 -2.45 -0.90
C ASP A 49 2.25 -3.06 -1.65
N SER A 50 1.99 -4.16 -2.34
CA SER A 50 2.80 -4.45 -3.51
C SER A 50 2.69 -3.21 -4.38
N THR A 51 3.80 -2.50 -4.57
CA THR A 51 3.88 -1.33 -5.47
C THR A 51 3.36 -1.65 -6.87
N TRP A 52 3.28 -2.93 -7.20
CA TRP A 52 2.79 -3.49 -8.44
C TRP A 52 1.40 -4.12 -8.26
N PRO A 53 0.50 -4.00 -9.25
CA PRO A 53 -0.77 -4.70 -9.24
C PRO A 53 -0.60 -6.22 -9.05
N PRO A 54 -1.50 -6.88 -8.30
CA PRO A 54 -1.49 -8.34 -8.17
C PRO A 54 -1.47 -9.04 -9.54
N GLY A 55 -0.69 -10.10 -9.65
CA GLY A 55 -0.53 -10.85 -10.90
C GLY A 55 0.44 -10.23 -11.91
N THR A 56 1.10 -9.11 -11.57
CA THR A 56 2.21 -8.58 -12.37
C THR A 56 3.31 -9.63 -12.52
N VAL A 57 3.64 -9.96 -13.76
CA VAL A 57 4.80 -10.75 -14.14
C VAL A 57 5.99 -9.81 -14.30
N HIS A 58 7.06 -10.09 -13.58
CA HIS A 58 8.35 -9.43 -13.76
C HIS A 58 9.26 -10.32 -14.61
N CYS A 59 9.60 -9.89 -15.82
CA CYS A 59 10.32 -10.72 -16.79
C CYS A 59 11.73 -11.12 -16.32
N SER A 60 12.34 -10.29 -15.47
CA SER A 60 13.63 -10.55 -14.82
C SER A 60 13.50 -11.24 -13.46
N GLY A 61 12.29 -11.60 -13.03
CA GLY A 61 12.00 -12.19 -11.71
C GLY A 61 11.98 -11.21 -10.55
N THR A 62 12.38 -9.94 -10.77
CA THR A 62 12.38 -8.90 -9.74
C THR A 62 11.67 -7.64 -10.24
N PRO A 63 10.92 -6.93 -9.37
CA PRO A 63 10.33 -5.66 -9.75
C PRO A 63 11.37 -4.62 -10.16
N THR A 64 11.02 -3.76 -11.13
CA THR A 64 11.88 -2.63 -11.52
C THR A 64 12.03 -1.69 -10.32
N ALA A 65 13.27 -1.36 -9.97
CA ALA A 65 13.52 -0.35 -8.95
C ALA A 65 12.93 1.00 -9.39
N ILE A 66 12.29 1.71 -8.47
CA ILE A 66 11.78 3.07 -8.69
C ILE A 66 12.79 4.03 -8.07
N VAL A 67 13.51 4.77 -8.91
CA VAL A 67 14.45 5.81 -8.48
C VAL A 67 14.09 7.07 -9.22
N ASP A 68 13.72 8.10 -8.46
CA ASP A 68 13.18 9.34 -8.99
C ASP A 68 14.26 10.24 -9.58
N VAL A 69 13.92 10.89 -10.69
CA VAL A 69 14.67 11.96 -11.34
C VAL A 69 13.74 13.14 -11.52
N THR A 70 14.00 14.21 -10.77
CA THR A 70 13.21 15.44 -10.85
C THR A 70 13.92 16.48 -11.70
N ASN A 71 13.21 17.02 -12.68
CA ASN A 71 13.68 18.18 -13.44
C ASN A 71 13.46 19.45 -12.60
N PRO A 72 14.52 20.18 -12.19
CA PRO A 72 14.39 21.32 -11.28
C PRO A 72 13.69 22.53 -11.91
N ALA A 73 13.67 22.64 -13.25
CA ALA A 73 13.03 23.75 -13.94
C ALA A 73 11.51 23.54 -14.11
N THR A 74 11.07 22.29 -14.29
CA THR A 74 9.65 21.98 -14.55
C THR A 74 8.94 21.33 -13.35
N GLY A 75 9.67 20.85 -12.36
CA GLY A 75 9.14 20.10 -11.21
C GLY A 75 8.63 18.70 -11.54
N LYS A 76 8.77 18.24 -12.80
CA LYS A 76 8.32 16.90 -13.22
C LYS A 76 9.31 15.83 -12.74
N THR A 77 8.77 14.72 -12.25
CA THR A 77 9.54 13.56 -11.78
C THR A 77 9.28 12.36 -12.68
N TRP A 78 10.34 11.61 -12.98
CA TRP A 78 10.35 10.39 -13.78
C TRP A 78 11.22 9.34 -13.11
N MET A 79 11.23 8.11 -13.62
CA MET A 79 12.23 7.12 -13.23
C MET A 79 13.55 7.36 -13.98
N ASP A 80 14.68 7.05 -13.34
CA ASP A 80 16.01 7.04 -13.96
C ASP A 80 16.25 5.89 -14.96
N ARG A 81 15.27 5.01 -15.15
CA ARG A 81 15.36 3.80 -15.99
C ARG A 81 14.03 3.48 -16.66
N ASN A 82 14.10 2.70 -17.73
CA ASN A 82 12.91 2.16 -18.40
C ASN A 82 12.18 1.15 -17.50
N LEU A 83 10.86 1.05 -17.69
CA LEU A 83 10.06 0.04 -17.01
C LEU A 83 10.48 -1.38 -17.46
N GLY A 84 10.71 -2.29 -16.52
CA GLY A 84 11.26 -3.63 -16.76
C GLY A 84 12.79 -3.70 -16.80
N ALA A 85 13.50 -2.56 -16.78
CA ALA A 85 14.96 -2.55 -16.84
C ALA A 85 15.59 -3.00 -15.52
N SER A 86 16.75 -3.67 -15.58
CA SER A 86 17.49 -4.05 -14.37
C SER A 86 18.43 -2.95 -13.90
N GLN A 87 18.74 -1.96 -14.74
CA GLN A 87 19.60 -0.83 -14.37
C GLN A 87 19.26 0.45 -15.13
N ALA A 88 19.75 1.58 -14.61
CA ALA A 88 19.78 2.84 -15.34
C ALA A 88 20.79 2.74 -16.50
N ALA A 89 20.48 3.37 -17.64
CA ALA A 89 21.31 3.25 -18.83
C ALA A 89 22.70 3.85 -18.63
N THR A 90 23.74 3.06 -18.87
CA THR A 90 25.14 3.52 -18.87
C THR A 90 25.62 3.95 -20.25
N SER A 91 24.94 3.50 -21.31
CA SER A 91 25.18 3.85 -22.71
C SER A 91 23.91 3.65 -23.53
N SER A 92 23.88 4.14 -24.77
CA SER A 92 22.74 3.95 -25.68
C SER A 92 22.51 2.51 -26.11
N THR A 93 23.49 1.62 -25.94
CA THR A 93 23.43 0.20 -26.32
C THR A 93 23.41 -0.75 -25.13
N ASP A 94 23.10 -0.23 -23.94
CA ASP A 94 23.05 -1.00 -22.70
C ASP A 94 21.81 -1.90 -22.66
N ALA A 95 22.01 -3.19 -22.97
CA ALA A 95 20.92 -4.16 -23.07
C ALA A 95 20.13 -4.32 -21.75
N GLN A 96 20.78 -4.13 -20.60
CA GLN A 96 20.14 -4.24 -19.29
C GLN A 96 19.23 -3.04 -18.98
N ALA A 97 19.36 -1.95 -19.74
CA ALA A 97 18.57 -0.73 -19.60
C ALA A 97 17.38 -0.65 -20.56
N TYR A 98 17.23 -1.59 -21.50
CA TYR A 98 16.18 -1.52 -22.52
C TYR A 98 14.76 -1.66 -21.96
N GLY A 99 14.59 -2.33 -20.81
CA GLY A 99 13.27 -2.61 -20.24
C GLY A 99 12.45 -3.63 -21.04
N ASP A 100 11.19 -3.82 -20.63
CA ASP A 100 10.24 -4.76 -21.24
C ASP A 100 9.35 -4.09 -22.30
N LEU A 101 8.59 -4.89 -23.06
CA LEU A 101 7.79 -4.47 -24.23
C LEU A 101 6.31 -4.36 -23.90
N TYR A 102 5.93 -3.30 -23.18
CA TYR A 102 4.54 -3.09 -22.75
C TYR A 102 3.62 -2.70 -23.90
N GLN A 103 2.40 -3.24 -23.89
CA GLN A 103 1.29 -2.80 -24.73
C GLN A 103 0.36 -1.87 -23.94
N TRP A 104 -0.09 -0.78 -24.57
CA TRP A 104 -1.01 0.15 -23.93
C TRP A 104 -2.34 -0.55 -23.58
N GLY A 105 -2.85 -0.30 -22.38
CA GLY A 105 -4.12 -0.88 -21.91
C GLY A 105 -4.06 -2.37 -21.53
N ARG A 106 -2.87 -2.99 -21.50
CA ARG A 106 -2.69 -4.40 -21.20
C ARG A 106 -1.90 -4.62 -19.92
N PHE A 107 -2.37 -5.52 -19.06
CA PHE A 107 -1.66 -5.90 -17.84
C PHE A 107 -0.38 -6.70 -18.16
N ALA A 108 0.59 -6.58 -17.25
CA ALA A 108 1.87 -7.27 -17.33
C ALA A 108 1.71 -8.74 -16.91
N ASP A 109 1.32 -9.60 -17.83
CA ASP A 109 1.07 -11.03 -17.60
C ASP A 109 2.13 -11.94 -18.25
N GLY A 110 3.23 -11.36 -18.72
CA GLY A 110 4.36 -12.06 -19.35
C GLY A 110 4.53 -11.75 -20.83
N HIS A 111 3.54 -11.16 -21.49
CA HIS A 111 3.68 -10.76 -22.91
C HIS A 111 4.79 -9.74 -23.14
N GLN A 112 5.02 -8.87 -22.16
CA GLN A 112 5.99 -7.80 -22.24
C GLN A 112 7.42 -8.33 -22.21
N CYS A 113 7.62 -9.59 -21.82
CA CYS A 113 8.93 -10.19 -21.76
C CYS A 113 9.50 -10.30 -23.17
N ARG A 114 10.76 -9.91 -23.35
CA ARG A 114 11.41 -9.90 -24.68
C ARG A 114 11.53 -11.28 -25.32
N ASN A 115 11.40 -12.34 -24.53
CA ASN A 115 11.39 -13.73 -24.96
C ASN A 115 9.97 -14.31 -25.12
N SER A 116 8.92 -13.48 -25.03
CA SER A 116 7.54 -13.91 -25.26
C SER A 116 7.31 -14.27 -26.72
N GLY A 117 6.31 -15.13 -26.96
CA GLY A 117 5.88 -15.45 -28.31
C GLY A 117 5.09 -14.29 -28.94
N ASN A 118 5.13 -14.21 -30.27
CA ASN A 118 4.25 -13.30 -31.02
C ASN A 118 2.92 -13.99 -31.31
N THR A 119 1.83 -13.23 -31.31
CA THR A 119 0.51 -13.70 -31.76
C THR A 119 -0.05 -12.76 -32.83
N SER A 120 -0.66 -13.32 -33.87
CA SER A 120 -1.45 -12.57 -34.85
C SER A 120 -2.94 -12.52 -34.48
N VAL A 121 -3.33 -13.18 -33.38
CA VAL A 121 -4.70 -13.16 -32.88
C VAL A 121 -4.95 -11.81 -32.22
N LEU A 122 -5.92 -11.06 -32.75
CA LEU A 122 -6.34 -9.79 -32.18
C LEU A 122 -7.20 -10.02 -30.94
N SER A 123 -7.15 -9.06 -30.01
CA SER A 123 -8.07 -9.06 -28.87
C SER A 123 -9.52 -8.89 -29.34
N SER A 124 -10.44 -9.61 -28.70
CA SER A 124 -11.88 -9.42 -28.84
C SER A 124 -12.47 -8.41 -27.85
N SER A 125 -11.64 -7.80 -26.98
CA SER A 125 -12.03 -6.86 -25.93
C SER A 125 -11.05 -5.68 -25.82
N ASP A 126 -11.52 -4.55 -25.29
CA ASP A 126 -10.73 -3.36 -24.99
C ASP A 126 -9.68 -3.59 -23.90
N THR A 127 -9.85 -4.64 -23.09
CA THR A 127 -8.78 -5.20 -22.26
C THR A 127 -8.20 -6.39 -23.02
N PRO A 128 -7.03 -6.26 -23.65
CA PRO A 128 -6.44 -7.34 -24.40
C PRO A 128 -6.03 -8.48 -23.47
N GLY A 129 -6.94 -9.43 -23.21
CA GLY A 129 -6.62 -10.68 -22.55
C GLY A 129 -6.01 -11.61 -23.58
N HIS A 130 -4.92 -12.29 -23.23
CA HIS A 130 -4.50 -13.46 -24.00
C HIS A 130 -3.71 -14.43 -23.14
N SER A 131 -3.92 -15.72 -23.41
CA SER A 131 -3.09 -16.81 -22.94
C SER A 131 -1.68 -16.63 -23.50
N ASN A 132 -0.68 -16.50 -22.62
CA ASN A 132 0.65 -16.98 -22.90
C ASN A 132 0.72 -18.46 -22.48
#